data_AF-A0A534RPG1-F1
#
_entry.id   AF-A0A534RPG1-F1
#
_cell.length_a   1.000
_cell.length_b   1.000
_cell.length_c   1.000
_cell.angle_alpha   90.00
_cell.angle_beta   90.00
_cell.angle_gamma   90.00
#
_symmetry.space_group_name_H-M   'P 1'
#
loop_
_entity.id
_entity.type
_entity.pdbx_description
1 polymer ?
#
loop_
_entity_poly.entity_id
_entity_poly.type
_entity_poly.pdbx_seq_one_letter_code
_entity_poly.pdbx_strand_id
1 'polypeptide(L)'
;MSTPRATLIYDGNCGFCRRWVARVRRADRHGRLDTLPYQAPDLETRFPGVSRAECVRRIHLVDERGAVYRGAAAGREVLRRLPGGWLWTLPFRLPGALAVADPVYGWITQRWGPLGGPSSRRS
;
A
#
# COMPACT_ATOMS: atom_id res chain seq x y z
N MET A 1 -23.61 11.75 -4.14
CA MET A 1 -22.93 11.69 -2.83
C MET A 1 -22.02 10.47 -2.85
N SER A 2 -20.69 10.66 -2.90
CA SER A 2 -19.76 9.54 -2.90
C SER A 2 -19.84 8.84 -1.54
N THR A 3 -20.21 7.56 -1.54
CA THR A 3 -20.19 6.75 -0.32
C THR A 3 -18.80 6.86 0.32
N PRO A 4 -18.69 7.13 1.63
CA PRO A 4 -17.39 7.16 2.28
C PRO A 4 -16.70 5.80 2.11
N ARG A 5 -15.40 5.81 1.78
CA ARG A 5 -14.60 4.62 1.49
C ARG A 5 -13.42 4.55 2.43
N ALA A 6 -13.11 3.36 2.91
CA ALA A 6 -11.92 3.16 3.73
C ALA A 6 -10.65 3.39 2.88
N THR A 7 -9.67 4.11 3.42
CA THR A 7 -8.41 4.44 2.74
C THR A 7 -7.25 3.64 3.31
N LEU A 8 -6.64 2.79 2.48
CA LEU A 8 -5.45 2.03 2.79
C LEU A 8 -4.20 2.87 2.52
N ILE A 9 -3.47 3.18 3.58
CA ILE A 9 -2.23 3.95 3.54
C ILE A 9 -1.04 2.98 3.59
N TYR A 10 -0.12 3.14 2.66
CA TYR A 10 0.98 2.20 2.45
C TYR A 10 2.27 2.90 2.01
N ASP A 11 3.38 2.16 2.01
CA ASP A 11 4.64 2.65 1.46
C ASP A 11 4.69 2.55 -0.07
N GLY A 12 4.65 3.71 -0.73
CA GLY A 12 4.76 3.85 -2.18
C GLY A 12 6.13 3.52 -2.77
N ASN A 13 7.19 3.46 -1.96
CA ASN A 13 8.54 3.11 -2.39
C ASN A 13 8.84 1.61 -2.16
N CYS A 14 8.04 0.92 -1.35
CA CYS A 14 8.18 -0.51 -1.12
C CYS A 14 7.52 -1.33 -2.25
N GLY A 15 8.34 -2.04 -3.04
CA GLY A 15 7.85 -2.89 -4.13
C GLY A 15 6.87 -3.98 -3.67
N PHE A 16 7.06 -4.53 -2.46
CA PHE A 16 6.13 -5.47 -1.86
C PHE A 16 4.76 -4.81 -1.56
N CYS A 17 4.76 -3.67 -0.86
CA CYS A 17 3.53 -2.93 -0.53
C CYS A 17 2.74 -2.56 -1.78
N ARG A 18 3.40 -2.02 -2.82
CA ARG A 18 2.76 -1.68 -4.10
C ARG A 18 2.10 -2.88 -4.77
N ARG A 19 2.80 -4.03 -4.82
CA ARG A 19 2.28 -5.27 -5.43
C ARG A 19 1.10 -5.85 -4.66
N TRP A 20 1.13 -5.75 -3.33
CA TRP A 20 0.01 -6.18 -2.49
C TRP A 20 -1.19 -5.25 -2.66
N VAL A 21 -0.99 -3.93 -2.61
CA VAL A 21 -2.06 -2.94 -2.84
C VAL A 21 -2.68 -3.07 -4.23
N ALA A 22 -1.89 -3.29 -5.27
CA ALA A 22 -2.42 -3.51 -6.62
C ALA A 22 -3.32 -4.77 -6.70
N ARG A 23 -3.00 -5.82 -5.94
CA ARG A 23 -3.85 -7.01 -5.82
C ARG A 23 -5.13 -6.72 -5.05
N VAL A 24 -5.04 -6.00 -3.92
CA VAL A 24 -6.18 -5.53 -3.14
C VAL A 24 -7.15 -4.72 -4.03
N ARG A 25 -6.64 -3.76 -4.82
CA ARG A 25 -7.47 -2.96 -5.74
C ARG A 25 -8.17 -3.79 -6.81
N ARG A 26 -7.49 -4.82 -7.36
CA ARG A 26 -8.11 -5.74 -8.33
C ARG A 26 -9.18 -6.63 -7.69
N ALA A 27 -8.98 -7.03 -6.44
CA ALA A 27 -9.93 -7.84 -5.69
C ALA A 27 -11.15 -7.03 -5.22
N ASP A 28 -11.00 -5.73 -5.01
CA ASP A 28 -12.07 -4.83 -4.57
C ASP A 28 -13.08 -4.52 -5.70
N ARG A 29 -13.89 -5.52 -6.03
CA ARG A 29 -14.90 -5.43 -7.11
C ARG A 29 -16.02 -4.42 -6.82
N HIS A 30 -16.15 -3.99 -5.57
CA HIS A 30 -17.20 -3.07 -5.13
C HIS A 30 -16.67 -1.65 -4.89
N GLY A 31 -15.37 -1.40 -5.13
CA GLY A 31 -14.77 -0.09 -4.94
C GLY A 31 -14.92 0.44 -3.52
N ARG A 32 -14.83 -0.43 -2.50
CA ARG A 32 -14.96 -0.04 -1.08
C ARG A 32 -13.67 0.54 -0.48
N LEU A 33 -12.55 0.40 -1.18
CA LEU A 33 -11.22 0.79 -0.71
C LEU A 33 -10.59 1.84 -1.63
N ASP A 34 -10.12 2.92 -1.01
CA ASP A 34 -9.12 3.82 -1.57
C ASP A 34 -7.72 3.40 -1.14
N THR A 35 -6.72 3.83 -1.89
CA THR A 35 -5.30 3.55 -1.59
C THR A 35 -4.49 4.82 -1.71
N LEU A 36 -3.69 5.15 -0.71
CA LEU A 36 -2.89 6.36 -0.66
C LEU A 36 -1.46 6.02 -0.23
N PRO A 37 -0.42 6.32 -1.03
CA PRO A 37 0.95 6.22 -0.54
C PRO A 37 1.17 7.26 0.58
N TYR A 38 1.84 6.90 1.67
CA TYR A 38 2.10 7.84 2.77
C TYR A 38 2.99 9.03 2.33
N GLN A 39 3.66 8.91 1.18
CA GLN A 39 4.42 9.97 0.53
C GLN A 39 3.52 11.12 0.02
N ALA A 40 2.20 10.92 -0.09
CA ALA A 40 1.27 11.94 -0.58
C ALA A 40 1.33 13.21 0.31
N PRO A 41 1.45 14.42 -0.26
CA PRO A 41 1.67 15.66 0.49
C PRO A 41 0.49 16.01 1.43
N ASP A 42 -0.71 15.57 1.08
CA ASP A 42 -1.97 15.82 1.78
C ASP A 42 -2.32 14.78 2.86
N LEU A 43 -1.46 13.78 3.11
CA LEU A 43 -1.75 12.66 4.02
C LEU A 43 -2.27 13.12 5.39
N GLU A 44 -1.50 13.95 6.08
CA GLU A 44 -1.78 14.35 7.47
C GLU A 44 -2.92 15.38 7.54
N THR A 45 -3.11 16.16 6.47
CA THR A 45 -4.26 17.05 6.32
C THR A 45 -5.56 16.26 6.12
N ARG A 46 -5.50 15.19 5.32
CA ARG A 46 -6.65 14.32 5.04
C ARG A 46 -6.96 13.37 6.20
N PHE A 47 -5.94 12.94 6.93
CA PHE A 47 -6.04 12.00 8.05
C PHE A 47 -5.22 12.46 9.26
N PRO A 48 -5.77 13.37 10.09
CA PRO A 48 -5.06 13.95 11.24
C PRO A 48 -4.57 12.91 12.27
N GLY A 49 -5.21 11.74 12.32
CA GLY A 49 -4.83 10.63 13.21
C GLY A 49 -3.72 9.71 12.68
N VAL A 50 -3.14 10.02 11.51
CA VAL A 50 -2.09 9.23 10.87
C VAL A 50 -0.83 10.07 10.70
N SER A 51 0.27 9.65 11.31
CA SER A 51 1.58 10.27 11.09
C SER A 51 2.37 9.55 9.99
N ARG A 52 3.08 10.31 9.15
CA ARG A 52 4.04 9.73 8.19
C ARG A 52 5.09 8.87 8.86
N ALA A 53 5.59 9.27 10.02
CA ALA A 53 6.61 8.54 10.77
C ALA A 53 6.12 7.14 11.19
N GLU A 54 4.83 7.02 11.53
CA GLU A 54 4.23 5.71 11.82
C GLU A 54 4.06 4.87 10.54
N CYS A 55 3.67 5.50 9.44
CA CYS A 55 3.44 4.84 8.15
C CYS A 55 4.70 4.20 7.56
N VAL A 56 5.89 4.71 7.88
CA VAL A 56 7.16 4.10 7.49
C VAL A 56 7.31 2.69 8.07
N ARG A 57 6.81 2.45 9.28
CA ARG A 57 7.00 1.18 9.99
C ARG A 57 5.92 0.14 9.69
N ARG A 58 4.74 0.57 9.27
CA ARG A 58 3.56 -0.29 9.14
C ARG A 58 2.51 0.31 8.21
N ILE A 59 1.71 -0.54 7.57
CA ILE A 59 0.53 -0.11 6.80
C ILE A 59 -0.56 0.43 7.74
N HIS A 60 -1.41 1.31 7.24
CA HIS A 60 -2.54 1.88 7.97
C HIS A 60 -3.82 1.78 7.15
N LEU A 61 -4.97 1.68 7.81
CA LEU A 61 -6.27 1.77 7.16
C LEU A 61 -7.10 2.76 7.96
N VAL A 62 -7.63 3.78 7.29
CA VAL A 62 -8.62 4.68 7.87
C VAL A 62 -9.97 4.28 7.34
N ASP A 63 -10.91 3.92 8.20
CA ASP A 63 -12.25 3.52 7.78
C ASP A 63 -13.15 4.72 7.46
N GLU A 64 -14.37 4.41 7.01
CA GLU A 64 -15.40 5.37 6.63
C GLU A 64 -15.85 6.28 7.80
N ARG A 65 -15.57 5.86 9.03
CA ARG A 65 -15.90 6.56 10.28
C ARG A 65 -14.69 7.32 10.85
N GLY A 66 -13.53 7.26 10.18
CA GLY A 66 -12.28 7.86 10.62
C GLY A 66 -11.47 7.01 11.61
N ALA A 67 -11.87 5.76 11.89
CA ALA A 67 -11.10 4.89 12.77
C ALA A 67 -9.80 4.42 12.08
N VAL A 68 -8.69 4.52 12.80
CA VAL A 68 -7.36 4.20 12.29
C VAL A 68 -6.92 2.82 12.77
N TYR A 69 -6.81 1.88 11.84
CA TYR A 69 -6.22 0.56 12.05
C TYR A 69 -4.76 0.57 11.61
N ARG A 70 -3.90 -0.15 12.34
CA ARG A 70 -2.44 -0.12 12.17
C ARG A 70 -1.87 -1.53 11.97
N GLY A 71 -0.88 -1.66 11.08
CA GLY A 71 -0.13 -2.90 10.84
C GLY A 71 -1.01 -4.10 10.50
N ALA A 72 -0.86 -5.19 11.25
CA ALA A 72 -1.64 -6.42 11.04
C ALA A 72 -3.15 -6.18 11.18
N ALA A 73 -3.59 -5.27 12.06
CA ALA A 73 -5.00 -4.92 12.19
C ALA A 73 -5.53 -4.25 10.90
N ALA A 74 -4.74 -3.37 10.29
CA ALA A 74 -5.08 -2.77 9.00
C ALA A 74 -5.18 -3.82 7.89
N GLY A 75 -4.20 -4.75 7.82
CA GLY A 75 -4.22 -5.84 6.85
C GLY A 75 -5.44 -6.75 6.99
N ARG A 76 -5.80 -7.14 8.22
CA ARG A 76 -7.01 -7.93 8.50
C ARG A 76 -8.28 -7.22 8.06
N GLU A 77 -8.36 -5.92 8.32
CA GLU A 77 -9.55 -5.11 8.06
C GLU A 77 -9.72 -4.80 6.56
N VAL A 78 -8.61 -4.71 5.81
CA VAL A 78 -8.61 -4.74 4.34
C VAL A 78 -9.14 -6.07 3.82
N LEU A 79 -8.60 -7.20 4.30
CA LEU A 79 -9.01 -8.52 3.83
C LEU A 79 -10.50 -8.81 4.12
N ARG A 80 -11.02 -8.37 5.28
CA ARG A 80 -12.44 -8.49 5.63
C ARG A 80 -13.37 -7.76 4.65
N ARG A 81 -12.89 -6.69 4.03
CA ARG A 81 -13.64 -5.91 3.04
C ARG A 81 -13.57 -6.48 1.62
N LEU A 82 -12.63 -7.38 1.34
CA LEU A 82 -12.48 -7.98 0.01
C LEU A 82 -13.37 -9.22 -0.14
N PRO A 83 -14.05 -9.39 -1.29
CA PRO A 83 -14.74 -10.65 -1.59
C PRO A 83 -13.70 -11.78 -1.65
N GLY A 84 -13.85 -12.80 -0.80
CA GLY A 84 -12.90 -13.92 -0.72
C GLY A 84 -11.55 -13.59 -0.08
N GLY A 85 -11.47 -12.57 0.81
CA GLY A 85 -10.24 -12.17 1.50
C GLY A 85 -9.46 -13.30 2.20
N TRP A 86 -10.13 -14.40 2.56
CA TRP A 86 -9.49 -15.60 3.10
C TRP A 86 -8.54 -16.29 2.09
N LEU A 87 -8.87 -16.29 0.78
CA LEU A 87 -8.04 -16.85 -0.29
C LEU A 87 -6.76 -16.04 -0.52
N TRP A 88 -6.75 -14.75 -0.18
CA TRP A 88 -5.56 -13.90 -0.29
C TRP A 88 -4.55 -14.12 0.84
N THR A 89 -4.93 -14.85 1.90
CA THR A 89 -4.00 -15.29 2.96
C THR A 89 -3.24 -16.55 2.59
N LEU A 90 -3.70 -17.32 1.58
CA LEU A 90 -3.06 -18.55 1.12
C LEU A 90 -1.59 -18.39 0.73
N PRO A 91 -1.18 -17.37 -0.07
CA PRO A 91 0.23 -17.19 -0.41
C PRO A 91 1.11 -16.77 0.78
N PHE A 92 0.54 -16.22 1.86
CA PHE A 92 1.26 -15.96 3.11
C PHE A 92 1.39 -17.21 4.00
N ARG A 93 0.69 -18.31 3.67
CA ARG A 93 0.80 -19.61 4.33
C ARG A 93 1.75 -20.58 3.59
N LEU A 94 2.24 -20.21 2.41
CA LEU A 94 3.22 -20.99 1.65
C LEU A 94 4.65 -20.54 2.03
N PRO A 95 5.46 -21.39 2.69
CA PRO A 95 6.86 -21.06 2.96
C PRO A 95 7.60 -20.91 1.61
N GLY A 96 8.29 -19.79 1.40
CA GLY A 96 9.11 -19.53 0.20
C GLY A 96 8.51 -18.61 -0.87
N ALA A 97 7.26 -18.14 -0.74
CA ALA A 97 6.68 -17.18 -1.70
C ALA A 97 7.40 -15.81 -1.75
N LEU A 98 8.13 -15.46 -0.68
CA LEU A 98 9.02 -14.29 -0.64
C LEU A 98 10.39 -14.55 -1.29
N ALA A 99 10.86 -15.80 -1.37
CA ALA A 99 12.17 -16.13 -1.94
C ALA A 99 12.17 -16.09 -3.48
N VAL A 100 11.01 -16.32 -4.12
CA VAL A 100 10.86 -16.19 -5.58
C VAL A 100 10.72 -14.72 -6.03
N ALA A 101 10.56 -13.79 -5.07
CA ALA A 101 10.43 -12.36 -5.37
C ALA A 101 11.77 -11.68 -5.68
N ASP A 102 12.89 -12.19 -5.19
CA ASP A 102 14.21 -11.54 -5.32
C ASP A 102 14.83 -11.62 -6.73
N PRO A 103 14.79 -12.75 -7.46
CA PRO A 103 15.39 -12.82 -8.80
C PRO A 103 14.68 -11.91 -9.82
N VAL A 104 13.36 -11.73 -9.67
CA VAL A 104 12.56 -10.86 -10.52
C VAL A 104 12.73 -9.38 -10.15
N TYR A 105 13.10 -9.08 -8.90
CA TYR A 105 13.32 -7.72 -8.41
C TYR A 105 14.68 -7.15 -8.85
N GLY A 106 15.73 -7.97 -8.92
CA GLY A 106 17.04 -7.57 -9.44
C GLY A 106 17.04 -7.27 -10.95
N TRP A 107 16.15 -7.89 -11.72
CA TRP A 107 16.08 -7.69 -13.17
C TRP A 107 15.41 -6.35 -13.55
N ILE A 108 14.49 -5.83 -12.73
CA ILE A 108 13.76 -4.59 -12.99
C ILE A 108 14.57 -3.33 -12.67
N THR A 109 15.52 -3.39 -11.73
CA THR A 109 16.41 -2.24 -11.43
C THR A 109 17.51 -2.03 -12.47
N GLN A 110 17.87 -3.06 -13.25
CA GLN A 110 18.90 -2.94 -14.30
C GLN A 110 18.37 -2.34 -15.62
N ARG A 111 17.05 -2.39 -15.87
CA ARG A 111 16.47 -1.89 -17.13
C ARG A 111 15.82 -0.50 -17.05
N TRP A 112 15.55 0.01 -15.84
CA TRP A 112 14.97 1.34 -15.63
C TRP A 112 15.61 2.01 -14.40
N GLY A 113 16.79 2.58 -14.59
CA GLY A 113 17.49 3.37 -13.56
C GLY A 113 16.70 4.61 -13.09
N PRO A 114 17.13 5.25 -12.00
CA PRO A 114 16.44 6.38 -11.39
C PRO A 114 16.40 7.59 -12.35
N LEU A 115 15.21 8.00 -12.78
CA LEU A 115 15.01 9.33 -13.38
C LEU A 115 15.02 10.36 -12.24
N GLY A 116 16.22 10.71 -11.80
CA GLY A 116 16.47 11.68 -10.74
C GLY A 116 17.95 12.00 -10.62
N GLY A 117 18.54 12.54 -11.69
CA GLY A 117 19.84 13.21 -11.66
C GLY A 117 19.64 14.74 -11.70
N PRO A 118 20.45 15.53 -10.98
CA PRO A 118 20.14 16.91 -10.60
C PRO A 118 20.18 17.90 -11.77
N SER A 119 19.23 18.84 -11.78
CA SER A 119 19.27 20.04 -12.62
C SER A 119 20.40 20.97 -12.15
N SER A 120 21.60 20.76 -12.68
CA SER A 120 22.72 21.70 -12.56
C SER A 120 22.60 22.83 -13.58
N ARG A 121 22.36 24.02 -13.04
CA ARG A 121 22.61 25.39 -13.52
C ARG A 121 23.81 25.57 -14.49
N ARG A 122 23.62 26.36 -15.57
CA ARG A 122 24.55 27.23 -16.37
C ARG A 122 24.12 27.22 -17.86
N SER A 123 24.09 28.29 -18.63
CA SER A 123 24.50 29.71 -18.51
C SER A 123 23.58 30.53 -19.43
#